data_AF-A0A2V8FNP8-F1
#
_entry.id   AF-A0A2V8FNP8-F1
#
_cell.length_a   1.000
_cell.length_b   1.000
_cell.length_c   1.000
_cell.angle_alpha   90.00
_cell.angle_beta   90.00
_cell.angle_gamma   90.00
#
_symmetry.space_group_name_H-M   'P 1'
#
loop_
_entity.id
_entity.type
_entity.pdbx_description
1 polymer ?
#
loop_
_entity_poly.entity_id
_entity_poly.type
_entity_poly.pdbx_seq_one_letter_code
_entity_poly.pdbx_strand_id
1 'polypeptide(L)'
;MIPLDDSTLYHGLFRWHADMDGRPRLSRHEAGPEIIPCPTTGRPLRIATIEANTAAICPACANHGQGGFVSFEGDLRMAYACPQCRELVWLAGA
;
A
#
# COMPACT_ATOMS: atom_id res chain seq x y z
N MET A 1 12.43 -18.32 12.60
CA MET A 1 11.57 -17.52 11.70
C MET A 1 12.39 -16.36 11.20
N ILE A 2 12.69 -16.33 9.90
CA ILE A 2 13.38 -15.19 9.27
C ILE A 2 12.32 -14.07 9.22
N PRO A 3 12.58 -12.88 9.80
CA PRO A 3 11.67 -11.75 9.59
C PRO A 3 11.66 -11.47 8.08
N LEU A 4 10.52 -11.62 7.43
CA LEU A 4 10.33 -11.14 6.07
C LEU A 4 10.71 -9.65 6.12
N ASP A 5 11.80 -9.28 5.44
CA ASP A 5 12.23 -7.89 5.33
C ASP A 5 11.01 -7.04 4.94
N ASP A 6 10.52 -6.24 5.90
CA ASP A 6 9.37 -5.33 5.75
C ASP A 6 9.54 -4.45 4.50
N SER A 7 10.80 -4.22 4.10
CA SER A 7 11.26 -3.56 2.88
C SER A 7 10.74 -4.15 1.56
N THR A 8 10.21 -5.37 1.55
CA THR A 8 9.60 -5.99 0.34
C THR A 8 8.10 -5.75 0.24
N LEU A 9 7.43 -5.39 1.34
CA LEU A 9 5.99 -5.17 1.34
C LEU A 9 5.64 -3.89 0.57
N TYR A 10 4.51 -3.92 -0.13
CA TYR A 10 3.96 -2.77 -0.84
C TYR A 10 4.96 -2.09 -1.80
N HIS A 11 5.89 -2.86 -2.37
CA HIS A 11 6.98 -2.35 -3.21
C HIS A 11 7.85 -1.27 -2.52
N GLY A 12 7.90 -1.28 -1.18
CA GLY A 12 8.64 -0.30 -0.40
C GLY A 12 7.98 1.09 -0.29
N LEU A 13 6.72 1.25 -0.74
CA LEU A 13 5.98 2.52 -0.65
C LEU A 13 5.50 2.84 0.77
N PHE A 14 5.23 1.80 1.56
CA PHE A 14 4.69 1.91 2.92
C PHE A 14 5.54 1.09 3.88
N ARG A 15 5.58 1.53 5.15
CA ARG A 15 6.13 0.75 6.26
C ARG A 15 4.99 0.21 7.11
N TRP A 16 5.01 -1.08 7.37
CA TRP A 16 4.04 -1.70 8.27
C TRP A 16 4.52 -1.57 9.71
N HIS A 17 3.60 -1.25 10.61
CA HIS A 17 3.88 -1.28 12.04
C HIS A 17 2.60 -1.58 12.81
N ALA A 18 2.75 -2.12 14.01
CA ALA A 18 1.66 -2.18 14.98
C ALA A 18 1.74 -0.95 15.88
N ASP A 19 0.60 -0.32 16.17
CA ASP A 19 0.53 0.72 17.19
C ASP A 19 0.64 0.14 18.60
N MET A 20 0.56 1.00 19.62
CA MET A 20 0.67 0.59 21.03
C MET A 20 -0.44 -0.39 21.45
N ASP A 21 -1.58 -0.38 20.76
CA ASP A 21 -2.71 -1.28 21.01
C ASP A 21 -2.61 -2.58 20.15
N GLY A 22 -1.49 -2.76 19.44
CA GLY A 22 -1.27 -3.90 18.55
C GLY A 22 -2.04 -3.85 17.24
N ARG A 23 -2.70 -2.72 16.93
CA ARG A 23 -3.47 -2.58 15.70
C ARG A 23 -2.52 -2.25 14.54
N PRO A 24 -2.63 -2.96 13.41
CA PRO A 24 -1.71 -2.74 12.31
C PRO A 24 -2.05 -1.44 11.57
N ARG A 25 -1.02 -0.65 11.29
CA ARG A 25 -1.09 0.65 10.62
C ARG A 25 0.03 0.76 9.58
N LEU A 26 -0.19 1.63 8.60
CA LEU A 26 0.81 1.97 7.60
C LEU A 26 1.26 3.42 7.74
N SER A 27 2.56 3.64 7.58
CA SER A 27 3.13 4.96 7.37
C SER A 27 3.77 5.05 5.99
N ARG A 28 3.82 6.25 5.43
CA ARG A 28 4.52 6.48 4.16
C ARG A 28 6.02 6.21 4.36
N HIS A 29 6.62 5.48 3.44
CA HIS A 29 8.07 5.37 3.39
C HIS A 29 8.65 6.55 2.61
N GLU A 30 9.24 7.54 3.29
CA GLU A 30 9.74 8.76 2.63
C GLU A 30 10.89 8.48 1.64
N ALA A 31 11.73 7.48 1.93
CA ALA A 31 12.77 6.99 1.03
C ALA A 31 12.28 5.89 0.07
N GLY A 32 10.96 5.72 -0.06
CA GLY A 32 10.35 4.75 -0.97
C GLY A 32 10.56 5.12 -2.44
N PRO A 33 10.34 4.17 -3.37
CA PRO A 33 10.53 4.41 -4.79
C PRO A 33 9.46 5.34 -5.36
N GLU A 34 9.81 6.09 -6.41
CA GLU A 34 8.86 6.90 -7.19
C GLU A 34 8.14 6.11 -8.28
N ILE A 35 8.54 4.86 -8.51
CA ILE A 35 8.02 4.00 -9.58
C ILE A 35 7.89 2.57 -9.07
N ILE A 36 6.78 1.91 -9.39
CA ILE A 36 6.57 0.47 -9.13
C ILE A 36 6.13 -0.25 -10.40
N PRO A 37 6.34 -1.58 -10.53
CA PRO A 37 5.83 -2.32 -11.67
C PRO A 37 4.31 -2.46 -11.63
N CYS A 38 3.66 -2.30 -12.78
CA CYS A 38 2.25 -2.62 -12.98
C CYS A 38 2.04 -4.14 -12.81
N PRO A 39 1.09 -4.61 -11.98
CA PRO A 39 0.89 -6.05 -11.74
C PRO A 39 0.43 -6.81 -12.99
N THR A 40 -0.27 -6.13 -13.91
CA THR A 40 -0.86 -6.76 -15.10
C THR A 40 0.08 -6.75 -16.30
N THR A 41 0.85 -5.67 -16.48
CA THR A 41 1.65 -5.47 -17.69
C THR A 41 3.15 -5.46 -17.44
N GLY A 42 3.58 -5.43 -16.17
CA GLY A 42 4.99 -5.27 -15.77
C GLY A 42 5.60 -3.90 -16.10
N ARG A 43 4.86 -3.01 -16.77
CA ARG A 43 5.35 -1.67 -17.14
C ARG A 43 5.53 -0.79 -15.89
N PRO A 44 6.50 0.14 -15.90
CA PRO A 44 6.70 1.06 -14.79
C PRO A 44 5.48 2.00 -14.65
N LEU A 45 4.95 2.11 -13.44
CA LEU A 45 3.93 3.08 -13.03
C LEU A 45 4.57 4.09 -12.09
N ARG A 46 4.50 5.37 -12.46
CA ARG A 46 5.04 6.46 -11.65
C ARG A 46 4.03 6.90 -10.61
N ILE A 47 4.48 7.05 -9.37
CA ILE A 47 3.61 7.45 -8.26
C ILE A 47 3.24 8.93 -8.41
N ALA A 48 1.94 9.23 -8.39
CA ALA A 48 1.43 10.60 -8.39
C ALA A 48 1.21 11.11 -6.96
N THR A 49 0.58 10.30 -6.10
CA THR A 49 0.30 10.67 -4.70
C THR A 49 0.29 9.43 -3.82
N ILE A 50 0.77 9.60 -2.58
CA ILE A 50 0.65 8.62 -1.51
C ILE A 50 -0.04 9.29 -0.34
N GLU A 51 -1.14 8.70 0.12
CA GLU A 51 -1.79 9.04 1.38
C GLU A 51 -1.64 7.85 2.32
N ALA A 52 -1.06 8.06 3.50
CA ALA A 52 -0.83 6.99 4.48
C ALA A 52 -1.62 7.26 5.75
N ASN A 53 -1.81 6.19 6.54
CA ASN A 53 -2.57 6.23 7.77
C ASN A 53 -4.03 6.71 7.57
N THR A 54 -4.64 6.26 6.47
CA THR A 54 -6.02 6.57 6.10
C THR A 54 -6.95 5.45 6.52
N ALA A 55 -8.03 5.80 7.22
CA ALA A 55 -9.08 4.86 7.63
C ALA A 55 -9.89 4.41 6.41
N ALA A 56 -9.88 3.11 6.12
CA ALA A 56 -10.66 2.54 5.02
C ALA A 56 -10.98 1.06 5.25
N ILE A 57 -12.00 0.57 4.54
CA ILE A 57 -12.34 -0.85 4.50
C ILE A 57 -11.57 -1.48 3.34
N CYS A 58 -10.80 -2.52 3.64
CA CYS A 58 -10.08 -3.26 2.61
C CYS A 58 -11.06 -4.04 1.72
N PRO A 59 -11.03 -3.90 0.39
CA PRO A 59 -11.92 -4.65 -0.48
C PRO A 59 -11.57 -6.14 -0.58
N ALA A 60 -10.34 -6.55 -0.21
CA ALA A 60 -9.92 -7.95 -0.23
C ALA A 60 -10.38 -8.72 1.01
N CYS A 61 -10.24 -8.15 2.22
CA CYS A 61 -10.55 -8.84 3.47
C CYS A 61 -11.75 -8.28 4.24
N ALA A 62 -12.40 -7.23 3.72
CA ALA A 62 -13.53 -6.52 4.34
C ALA A 62 -13.27 -5.94 5.74
N ASN A 63 -12.02 -5.92 6.21
CA ASN A 63 -11.66 -5.35 7.51
C ASN A 63 -11.39 -3.85 7.42
N HIS A 64 -11.78 -3.13 8.46
CA HIS A 64 -11.45 -1.73 8.64
C HIS A 64 -10.03 -1.59 9.23
N GLY A 65 -9.20 -0.73 8.65
CA GLY A 65 -7.86 -0.47 9.14
C GLY A 65 -7.31 0.88 8.71
N GLN A 66 -6.13 1.21 9.26
CA GLN A 66 -5.37 2.43 8.95
C GLN A 66 -4.32 2.11 7.88
N GLY A 67 -4.76 2.08 6.63
CA GLY A 67 -3.94 1.71 5.49
C GLY A 67 -3.36 2.91 4.77
N GLY A 68 -3.17 2.78 3.45
CA GLY A 68 -2.74 3.89 2.62
C GLY A 68 -3.20 3.75 1.18
N PHE A 69 -3.43 4.87 0.52
CA PHE A 69 -3.79 4.94 -0.88
C PHE A 69 -2.61 5.40 -1.71
N VAL A 70 -2.48 4.85 -2.91
CA VAL A 70 -1.52 5.28 -3.92
C VAL A 70 -2.23 5.46 -5.26
N SER A 71 -1.93 6.56 -5.93
CA SER A 71 -2.34 6.86 -7.30
C SER A 71 -1.11 7.03 -8.18
N PHE A 72 -1.30 6.94 -9.50
CA PHE A 72 -0.22 6.90 -10.47
C PHE A 72 -0.40 7.95 -11.57
N GLU A 73 0.71 8.49 -12.09
CA GLU A 73 0.69 9.47 -13.18
C GLU A 73 0.20 8.81 -14.47
N GLY A 74 -0.87 9.33 -15.07
CA GLY A 74 -1.40 8.84 -16.34
C GLY A 74 -2.10 7.48 -16.27
N ASP A 75 -2.33 6.91 -15.07
CA ASP A 75 -3.13 5.70 -14.85
C ASP A 75 -4.26 6.02 -13.87
N LEU A 76 -5.50 5.75 -14.28
CA LEU A 76 -6.70 6.08 -13.50
C LEU A 76 -6.94 5.10 -12.34
N ARG A 77 -6.19 4.00 -12.27
CA ARG A 77 -6.34 3.02 -11.20
C ARG A 77 -5.66 3.52 -9.94
N MET A 78 -6.27 3.22 -8.81
CA MET A 78 -5.68 3.44 -7.50
C MET A 78 -5.44 2.09 -6.83
N ALA A 79 -4.52 2.07 -5.87
CA ALA A 79 -4.33 0.90 -5.03
C ALA A 79 -4.38 1.28 -3.56
N TYR A 80 -4.92 0.37 -2.75
CA TYR A 80 -5.00 0.47 -1.31
C TYR A 80 -4.05 -0.53 -0.66
N ALA A 81 -3.09 -0.04 0.10
CA ALA A 81 -2.21 -0.85 0.92
C ALA A 81 -2.96 -1.25 2.20
N CYS A 82 -3.25 -2.55 2.34
CA CYS A 82 -3.99 -3.08 3.47
C CYS A 82 -3.06 -3.54 4.59
N PRO A 83 -3.17 -2.98 5.82
CA PRO A 83 -2.33 -3.38 6.95
C PRO A 83 -2.61 -4.79 7.46
N GLN A 84 -3.81 -5.34 7.21
CA GLN A 84 -4.19 -6.70 7.61
C GLN A 84 -3.72 -7.75 6.60
N CYS A 85 -3.97 -7.52 5.30
CA CYS A 85 -3.56 -8.45 4.23
C CYS A 85 -2.05 -8.41 4.00
N ARG A 86 -1.39 -7.29 4.32
CA ARG A 86 0.01 -7.01 4.00
C ARG A 86 0.30 -6.95 2.50
N GLU A 87 -0.68 -6.47 1.74
CA GLU A 87 -0.63 -6.43 0.29
C GLU A 87 -1.18 -5.11 -0.26
N LEU A 88 -0.79 -4.80 -1.49
CA LEU A 88 -1.30 -3.69 -2.27
C LEU A 88 -2.50 -4.15 -3.10
N VAL A 89 -3.71 -3.75 -2.71
CA VAL A 89 -4.96 -4.17 -3.34
C VAL A 89 -5.37 -3.14 -4.38
N TRP A 90 -5.42 -3.56 -5.64
CA TRP A 90 -5.84 -2.70 -6.75
C TRP A 90 -7.35 -2.48 -6.71
N LEU A 91 -7.75 -1.22 -6.72
CA LEU A 91 -9.16 -0.84 -6.70
C LEU A 91 -9.69 -0.92 -8.13
N ALA A 92 -10.84 -1.59 -8.31
CA ALA A 92 -11.60 -1.45 -9.55
C ALA A 92 -11.97 0.04 -9.70
N GLY A 93 -11.73 0.61 -10.88
CA GLY A 93 -11.79 2.06 -11.13
C GLY A 93 -13.03 2.71 -10.50
N ALA A 94 -12.81 3.85 -9.83
CA ALA A 94 -13.85 4.73 -9.33
C ALA A 94 -14.63 5.37 -10.49
#